data_AF-A0A937NTQ9-F1
#
_entry.id   AF-A0A937NTQ9-F1
#
_cell.length_a   1.000
_cell.length_b   1.000
_cell.length_c   1.000
_cell.angle_alpha   90.00
_cell.angle_beta   90.00
_cell.angle_gamma   90.00
#
_symmetry.space_group_name_H-M   'P 1'
#
loop_
_entity.id
_entity.type
_entity.pdbx_description
1 polymer ?
#
loop_
_entity_poly.entity_id
_entity_poly.type
_entity_poly.pdbx_seq_one_letter_code
_entity_poly.pdbx_strand_id
1 'polypeptide(L)'
;MARKNVRKKRKKQQQMNGYIFPVPFAGIVVVASALALGYVWLGCQCEAMGDEIKAVEARSVDLNKKLLNAEYRWVRMKSPQSLEIALQRHGLKMDWPRAGQLVRLERREQPRGYNDHALAGEMKIAKVSRNVMHE
;
A
#
# COMPACT_ATOMS: atom_id res chain seq x y z
N MET A 1 -29.03 79.98 39.09
CA MET A 1 -28.26 79.22 38.07
C MET A 1 -27.09 78.50 38.75
N ALA A 2 -26.63 77.41 38.13
CA ALA A 2 -25.33 76.73 38.33
C ALA A 2 -25.15 75.78 39.54
N ARG A 3 -25.57 74.51 39.37
CA ARG A 3 -24.88 73.32 39.94
C ARG A 3 -25.00 72.12 39.00
N LYS A 4 -24.35 72.20 37.84
CA LYS A 4 -23.95 71.01 37.05
C LYS A 4 -22.43 70.91 37.20
N ASN A 5 -21.91 69.70 37.45
CA ASN A 5 -20.50 69.26 37.28
C ASN A 5 -19.88 68.54 38.50
N VAL A 6 -20.54 67.53 39.08
CA VAL A 6 -19.85 66.58 40.00
C VAL A 6 -20.19 65.10 39.69
N ARG A 7 -20.51 64.76 38.43
CA ARG A 7 -20.84 63.36 38.07
C ARG A 7 -20.03 62.76 36.91
N LYS A 8 -19.00 63.43 36.40
CA LYS A 8 -18.25 62.97 35.20
C LYS A 8 -16.79 62.55 35.43
N LYS A 9 -16.34 62.32 36.67
CA LYS A 9 -14.92 61.95 36.92
C LYS A 9 -14.65 60.55 37.49
N ARG A 10 -15.67 59.72 37.78
CA ARG A 10 -15.45 58.40 38.43
C ARG A 10 -15.65 57.16 37.55
N LYS A 11 -16.05 57.28 36.28
CA LYS A 11 -16.28 56.12 35.39
C LYS A 11 -15.16 55.83 34.37
N LYS A 12 -13.98 56.46 34.50
CA LYS A 12 -12.86 56.28 33.56
C LYS A 12 -11.66 55.50 34.13
N GLN A 13 -11.72 55.06 35.39
CA GLN A 13 -10.67 54.25 36.02
C GLN A 13 -10.96 52.74 36.03
N GLN A 14 -12.13 52.31 35.54
CA GLN A 14 -12.46 50.90 35.33
C GLN A 14 -12.13 50.40 33.92
N GLN A 15 -11.46 51.22 33.11
CA GLN A 15 -10.96 50.82 31.82
C GLN A 15 -9.47 50.50 31.95
N MET A 16 -9.17 49.22 31.77
CA MET A 16 -7.87 48.73 31.32
C MET A 16 -6.78 48.63 32.38
N ASN A 17 -7.03 47.83 33.42
CA ASN A 17 -6.00 46.85 33.78
C ASN A 17 -6.00 45.78 32.68
N GLY A 18 -5.57 46.20 31.48
CA GLY A 18 -5.17 45.26 30.45
C GLY A 18 -4.05 44.47 31.06
N TYR A 19 -4.24 43.15 31.16
CA TYR A 19 -3.17 42.23 31.47
C TYR A 19 -2.07 42.51 30.45
N ILE A 20 -1.09 43.33 30.83
CA ILE A 20 0.22 43.38 30.17
C ILE A 20 0.88 42.08 30.61
N PHE A 21 0.39 40.98 30.05
CA PHE A 21 1.09 39.71 30.13
C PHE A 21 2.45 39.98 29.50
N PRO A 22 3.56 39.65 30.18
CA PRO A 22 4.88 39.87 29.61
C PRO A 22 4.91 39.19 28.23
N VAL A 23 5.06 40.01 27.19
CA VAL A 23 5.14 39.59 25.78
C VAL A 23 5.99 38.32 25.57
N PRO A 24 7.14 38.11 26.24
CA PRO A 24 7.89 36.85 26.09
C PRO A 24 7.11 35.61 26.55
N PHE A 25 6.28 35.71 27.59
CA PHE A 25 5.49 34.57 28.09
C PHE A 25 4.39 34.17 27.11
N ALA A 26 3.74 35.14 26.47
CA ALA A 26 2.78 34.86 25.40
C ALA A 26 3.44 34.10 24.24
N GLY A 27 4.67 34.50 23.86
CA GLY A 27 5.45 33.80 22.84
C GLY A 27 5.73 32.34 23.21
N ILE A 28 6.16 32.06 24.44
CA ILE A 28 6.43 30.70 24.92
C ILE A 28 5.16 29.84 24.88
N VAL A 29 4.03 30.39 25.33
CA VAL A 29 2.74 29.67 25.32
C VAL A 29 2.30 29.34 23.89
N VAL A 30 2.46 30.27 22.96
CA VAL A 30 2.12 30.02 21.55
C VAL A 30 3.02 28.92 20.97
N VAL A 31 4.33 28.98 21.19
CA VAL A 31 5.26 27.94 20.72
C VAL A 31 4.94 26.59 21.34
N ALA A 32 4.72 26.54 22.65
CA ALA A 32 4.35 25.31 23.36
C ALA A 32 3.03 24.72 22.82
N SER A 33 2.04 25.56 22.54
CA SER A 33 0.76 25.13 21.96
C SER A 33 0.93 24.61 20.53
N ALA A 34 1.77 25.26 19.71
CA ALA A 34 2.07 24.81 18.35
C ALA A 34 2.79 23.46 18.37
N LEU A 35 3.73 23.25 19.28
CA LEU A 35 4.42 21.97 19.46
C LEU A 35 3.46 20.87 19.92
N ALA A 36 2.56 21.17 20.87
CA ALA A 36 1.56 20.22 21.34
C ALA A 36 0.60 19.80 20.21
N LEU A 37 0.12 20.76 19.41
CA LEU A 37 -0.72 20.48 18.25
C LEU A 37 0.03 19.70 17.17
N GLY A 38 1.29 20.08 16.88
CA GLY A 38 2.13 19.37 15.94
C GLY A 38 2.38 17.92 16.35
N TYR A 39 2.58 17.67 17.64
CA TYR A 39 2.75 16.32 18.18
C TYR A 39 1.50 15.45 17.99
N VAL A 40 0.32 15.99 18.34
CA VAL A 40 -0.96 15.28 18.14
C VAL A 40 -1.21 15.01 16.66
N TRP A 41 -0.93 15.99 15.80
CA TRP A 41 -1.04 15.84 14.34
C TRP A 41 -0.15 14.72 13.82
N LEU A 42 1.10 14.65 14.29
CA LEU A 42 2.03 13.56 13.94
C LEU A 42 1.50 12.20 14.39
N GLY A 43 0.93 12.13 15.61
CA GLY A 43 0.29 10.93 16.12
C GLY A 43 -0.83 10.44 15.21
N CYS A 44 -1.74 11.33 14.82
CA CYS A 44 -2.84 10.99 13.92
C CYS A 44 -2.36 10.52 12.53
N GLN A 45 -1.30 11.14 12.00
CA GLN A 45 -0.70 10.71 10.73
C GLN A 45 -0.07 9.32 10.83
N CYS A 46 0.64 9.04 11.92
CA CYS A 46 1.24 7.72 12.16
C CYS A 46 0.17 6.63 12.28
N GLU A 47 -0.96 6.91 12.94
CA GLU A 47 -2.09 5.98 13.01
C GLU A 47 -2.70 5.72 11.62
N ALA A 48 -2.94 6.77 10.84
CA ALA A 48 -3.47 6.66 9.48
C ALA A 48 -2.55 5.81 8.57
N MET A 49 -1.23 6.07 8.60
CA MET A 49 -0.26 5.27 7.86
C MET A 49 -0.19 3.82 8.36
N GLY A 50 -0.26 3.62 9.67
CA GLY A 50 -0.27 2.28 10.26
C GLY A 50 -1.47 1.45 9.82
N ASP A 51 -2.64 2.07 9.69
CA ASP A 51 -3.85 1.38 9.24
C ASP A 51 -3.82 1.07 7.74
N GLU A 52 -3.23 1.95 6.92
CA GLU A 52 -2.98 1.66 5.51
C GLU A 52 -2.05 0.47 5.33
N ILE A 53 -0.94 0.43 6.08
CA ILE A 53 0.01 -0.71 6.07
C ILE A 53 -0.70 -2.00 6.46
N LYS A 54 -1.45 -2.00 7.56
CA LYS A 54 -2.21 -3.19 8.00
C LYS A 54 -3.21 -3.65 6.93
N ALA A 55 -3.87 -2.71 6.25
CA ALA A 55 -4.82 -3.05 5.18
C ALA A 55 -4.12 -3.74 4.00
N VAL A 56 -2.94 -3.25 3.60
CA VAL A 56 -2.14 -3.84 2.51
C VAL A 56 -1.57 -5.20 2.93
N GLU A 57 -1.08 -5.33 4.16
CA GLU A 57 -0.60 -6.60 4.71
C GLU A 57 -1.72 -7.64 4.77
N ALA A 58 -2.90 -7.26 5.25
CA ALA A 58 -4.07 -8.14 5.30
C ALA A 58 -4.47 -8.65 3.91
N ARG A 59 -4.46 -7.77 2.90
CA ARG A 59 -4.72 -8.16 1.50
C ARG A 59 -3.67 -9.14 0.98
N SER A 60 -2.39 -8.89 1.28
CA SER A 60 -1.30 -9.76 0.84
C SER A 60 -1.40 -11.15 1.46
N VAL A 61 -1.75 -11.23 2.75
CA VAL A 61 -2.00 -12.49 3.45
C VAL A 61 -3.19 -13.24 2.86
N ASP A 62 -4.29 -12.54 2.56
CA ASP A 62 -5.48 -13.16 1.94
C ASP A 62 -5.18 -13.71 0.54
N LEU A 63 -4.48 -12.94 -0.30
CA LEU A 63 -4.05 -13.40 -1.62
C LEU A 63 -3.13 -14.62 -1.53
N ASN A 64 -2.17 -14.61 -0.61
CA ASN A 64 -1.26 -15.73 -0.43
C ASN A 64 -2.00 -17.01 0.01
N LYS A 65 -2.98 -16.89 0.92
CA LYS A 65 -3.87 -18.00 1.30
C LYS A 65 -4.63 -18.55 0.09
N LYS A 66 -5.16 -17.67 -0.76
CA LYS A 66 -5.87 -18.08 -1.99
C LYS A 66 -4.95 -18.80 -2.97
N LEU A 67 -3.72 -18.33 -3.14
CA LEU A 67 -2.71 -18.99 -3.96
C LEU A 67 -2.39 -20.38 -3.44
N LEU A 68 -2.07 -20.51 -2.15
CA LEU A 68 -1.76 -21.81 -1.54
C LEU A 68 -2.93 -22.80 -1.65
N ASN A 69 -4.16 -22.34 -1.48
CA ASN A 69 -5.34 -23.18 -1.67
C ASN A 69 -5.51 -23.64 -3.12
N ALA A 70 -5.27 -22.74 -4.08
CA ALA A 70 -5.34 -23.06 -5.50
C ALA A 70 -4.23 -24.04 -5.89
N GLU A 71 -3.01 -23.83 -5.38
CA GLU A 71 -1.87 -24.71 -5.56
C GLU A 71 -2.15 -26.10 -4.99
N TYR A 72 -2.62 -26.19 -3.74
CA TYR A 72 -3.00 -27.45 -3.13
C TYR A 72 -4.07 -28.19 -3.95
N ARG A 73 -5.08 -27.46 -4.45
CA ARG A 73 -6.11 -28.02 -5.32
C ARG A 73 -5.53 -28.53 -6.64
N TRP A 74 -4.58 -27.79 -7.24
CA TRP A 74 -3.90 -28.21 -8.46
C TRP A 74 -3.02 -29.42 -8.25
N VAL A 75 -2.23 -29.47 -7.18
CA VAL A 75 -1.42 -30.62 -6.82
C VAL A 75 -2.30 -31.85 -6.63
N ARG A 76 -3.43 -31.69 -5.92
CA ARG A 76 -4.40 -32.76 -5.72
C ARG A 76 -5.00 -33.25 -7.05
N MET A 77 -5.41 -32.35 -7.94
CA MET A 77 -5.97 -32.73 -9.25
C MET A 77 -4.94 -33.37 -10.18
N LYS A 78 -3.68 -32.92 -10.14
CA LYS A 78 -2.58 -33.49 -10.91
C LYS A 78 -2.00 -34.77 -10.29
N SER A 79 -2.43 -35.16 -9.09
CA SER A 79 -1.98 -36.41 -8.49
C SER A 79 -2.35 -37.59 -9.39
N PRO A 80 -1.46 -38.58 -9.57
CA PRO A 80 -1.69 -39.69 -10.48
C PRO A 80 -2.98 -40.46 -10.14
N GLN A 81 -3.29 -40.62 -8.85
CA GLN A 81 -4.53 -41.24 -8.38
C GLN A 81 -5.78 -40.47 -8.81
N SER A 82 -5.79 -39.13 -8.69
CA SER A 82 -6.94 -38.32 -9.14
C SER A 82 -7.11 -38.39 -10.65
N LEU A 83 -6.00 -38.47 -11.39
CA LEU A 83 -5.98 -38.58 -12.84
C LEU A 83 -6.50 -39.95 -13.29
N GLU A 84 -6.08 -41.04 -12.65
CA GLU A 84 -6.60 -42.40 -12.88
C GLU A 84 -8.10 -42.50 -12.61
N ILE A 85 -8.58 -41.95 -11.50
CA ILE A 85 -10.02 -41.92 -11.18
C ILE A 85 -10.79 -41.12 -12.24
N ALA A 86 -10.27 -39.97 -12.68
CA ALA A 86 -10.91 -39.17 -13.73
C ALA A 86 -10.92 -39.90 -15.08
N LEU A 87 -9.82 -40.56 -15.45
CA LEU A 87 -9.71 -41.37 -16.66
C LEU A 87 -10.70 -42.55 -16.64
N GLN A 88 -10.79 -43.27 -15.52
CA GLN A 88 -11.75 -44.36 -15.32
C GLN A 88 -13.20 -43.89 -15.46
N ARG A 89 -13.56 -42.71 -14.92
CA ARG A 89 -14.92 -42.13 -15.08
C ARG A 89 -15.28 -41.86 -16.54
N HIS A 90 -14.30 -41.51 -17.37
CA HIS A 90 -14.49 -41.30 -18.80
C HIS A 90 -14.30 -42.57 -19.64
N GLY A 91 -14.16 -43.74 -19.01
CA GLY A 91 -13.93 -45.01 -19.71
C GLY A 91 -12.57 -45.11 -20.41
N LEU A 92 -11.64 -44.20 -20.09
CA LEU A 92 -10.30 -44.18 -20.65
C LEU A 92 -9.38 -45.04 -19.79
N LYS A 93 -8.95 -46.17 -20.33
CA LYS A 93 -7.95 -47.03 -19.70
C LYS A 93 -6.59 -46.69 -20.27
N MET A 94 -5.79 -45.89 -19.55
CA MET A 94 -4.41 -45.62 -19.92
C MET A 94 -3.52 -46.81 -19.53
N ASP A 95 -3.39 -47.77 -20.43
CA ASP A 95 -2.31 -48.74 -20.38
C ASP A 95 -1.05 -48.17 -21.03
N TRP A 96 0.13 -48.70 -20.69
CA TRP A 96 1.38 -48.31 -21.34
C TRP A 96 1.26 -48.53 -22.86
N PRO A 97 1.60 -47.52 -23.70
CA PRO A 97 1.51 -47.66 -25.14
C PRO A 97 2.38 -48.82 -25.63
N ARG A 98 1.83 -49.66 -26.51
CA ARG A 98 2.57 -50.75 -27.13
C ARG A 98 3.63 -50.18 -28.08
N ALA A 99 4.75 -50.88 -28.27
CA ALA A 99 5.88 -50.42 -29.08
C ALA A 99 5.49 -49.87 -30.48
N GLY A 100 4.48 -50.45 -31.12
CA GLY A 100 3.97 -50.01 -32.43
C GLY A 100 3.09 -48.75 -32.43
N GLN A 101 2.69 -48.25 -31.26
CA GLN A 101 1.88 -47.02 -31.09
C GLN A 101 2.75 -45.81 -30.73
N LEU A 102 4.06 -45.99 -30.52
CA LEU A 102 4.97 -44.88 -30.28
C LEU A 102 5.39 -44.23 -31.59
N VAL A 103 4.85 -43.04 -31.85
CA VAL A 103 5.40 -42.15 -32.88
C VAL A 103 6.62 -41.44 -32.28
N ARG A 104 7.82 -41.90 -32.61
CA ARG A 104 9.06 -41.19 -32.29
C ARG A 104 9.18 -40.00 -33.23
N LEU A 105 8.90 -38.81 -32.72
CA LEU A 105 9.20 -37.60 -33.45
C LEU A 105 10.72 -37.42 -33.44
N GLU A 106 11.33 -37.55 -34.61
CA GLU A 106 12.70 -37.09 -34.78
C GLU A 106 12.72 -35.59 -34.53
N ARG A 107 13.61 -35.16 -33.62
CA ARG A 107 13.88 -33.74 -33.42
C ARG A 107 14.48 -33.23 -34.72
N ARG A 108 13.65 -32.71 -35.62
CA ARG A 108 14.12 -31.85 -36.69
C ARG A 108 14.91 -30.76 -36.00
N GLU A 109 16.21 -30.70 -36.28
CA GLU A 109 17.03 -29.54 -35.97
C GLU A 109 16.34 -28.37 -36.65
N GLN A 110 15.56 -27.65 -35.86
CA GLN A 110 14.94 -26.42 -36.28
C GLN A 110 16.13 -25.50 -36.58
N PRO A 111 16.31 -25.04 -37.83
CA PRO A 111 17.42 -24.15 -38.13
C PRO A 111 17.31 -22.96 -37.20
N ARG A 112 18.34 -22.77 -36.36
CA ARG A 112 18.55 -21.59 -35.51
C ARG A 112 18.62 -20.36 -36.41
N GLY A 113 17.46 -19.84 -36.80
CA GLY A 113 17.37 -18.74 -37.75
C GLY A 113 16.08 -17.94 -37.62
N TYR A 114 15.39 -18.03 -36.47
CA TYR A 114 14.20 -17.24 -36.21
C TYR A 114 14.38 -16.47 -34.90
N ASN A 115 14.68 -15.18 -35.06
CA ASN A 115 14.63 -14.07 -34.09
C ASN A 115 15.90 -13.69 -33.30
N ASP A 116 16.97 -13.28 -34.00
CA ASP A 116 17.96 -12.34 -33.44
C ASP A 116 17.76 -10.88 -33.91
N HIS A 117 16.76 -10.60 -34.77
CA HIS A 117 16.48 -9.22 -35.23
C HIS A 117 15.44 -8.46 -34.39
N ALA A 118 14.96 -9.01 -33.28
CA ALA A 118 14.06 -8.30 -32.36
C ALA A 118 14.77 -7.68 -31.13
N LEU A 119 16.10 -7.79 -31.04
CA LEU A 119 16.91 -7.24 -29.93
C LEU A 119 17.79 -6.03 -30.33
N ALA A 120 17.48 -5.37 -31.46
CA ALA A 120 18.12 -4.12 -31.88
C ALA A 120 17.14 -2.95 -32.08
N GLY A 121 15.93 -3.03 -31.52
CA GLY A 121 14.90 -2.00 -31.63
C GLY A 121 14.25 -1.68 -30.30
N GLU A 122 14.76 -0.62 -29.65
CA GLU A 122 14.11 0.15 -28.57
C GLU A 122 13.46 -0.64 -27.42
N MET A 123 14.30 -1.23 -26.56
CA MET A 123 13.91 -1.49 -25.18
C MET A 123 13.89 -0.14 -24.42
N LYS A 124 12.79 0.61 -24.54
CA LYS A 124 12.48 1.74 -23.65
C LYS A 124 12.12 1.18 -22.28
N ILE A 125 13.15 0.88 -21.50
CA ILE A 125 13.02 0.64 -20.06
C ILE A 125 12.60 1.98 -19.46
N ALA A 126 11.31 2.10 -19.10
CA ALA A 126 10.85 3.20 -18.28
C ALA A 126 11.60 3.13 -16.94
N LYS A 127 12.63 3.97 -16.78
CA LYS A 127 13.21 4.27 -15.48
C LYS A 127 12.14 4.98 -14.66
N VAL A 128 11.50 4.25 -13.75
CA VAL A 128 10.69 4.84 -12.69
C VAL A 128 11.66 5.52 -11.72
N SER A 129 11.82 6.83 -11.89
CA SER A 129 12.50 7.68 -10.93
C SER A 129 11.60 7.84 -9.71
N ARG A 130 11.91 7.14 -8.62
CA ARG A 130 11.36 7.49 -7.31
C ARG A 130 11.95 8.84 -6.90
N ASN A 131 11.19 9.91 -7.06
CA ASN A 131 11.45 11.14 -6.32
C ASN A 131 11.14 10.87 -4.85
N VAL A 132 12.18 10.58 -4.08
CA VAL A 132 12.16 10.74 -2.63
C VAL A 132 12.34 12.24 -2.40
N MET A 133 11.22 12.95 -2.20
CA MET A 133 11.29 14.29 -1.62
C MET A 133 11.68 14.12 -0.15
N HIS A 134 12.89 14.58 0.16
CA HIS A 134 13.25 15.02 1.49
C HIS A 134 12.64 16.41 1.69
N GLU A 135 11.72 16.53 2.62
CA GLU A 135 11.57 17.71 3.48
C GLU A 135 11.83 17.29 4.92
#